data_AF-A0A9P1H545-F1
#
_entry.id   AF-A0A9P1H545-F1
#
_cell.length_a   1.000
_cell.length_b   1.000
_cell.length_c   1.000
_cell.angle_alpha   90.00
_cell.angle_beta   90.00
_cell.angle_gamma   90.00
#
_symmetry.space_group_name_H-M   'P 1'
#
loop_
_entity.id
_entity.type
_entity.pdbx_description
1 polymer ?
#
loop_
_entity_poly.entity_id
_entity_poly.type
_entity_poly.pdbx_seq_one_letter_code
_entity_poly.pdbx_strand_id
1 'polypeptide(L)'
;MMVTLSDRQDWYAWDQMIRSHIRDARLEGVILEDQNPRGSRMPASILKELVTPEGYETYLQDMTDLERRSAVHQRQEDAYLRIKNIFLRTVSERLQPRYLHDDKDLRHWYRSLHDNAVGTRVEQQLSIREEYRKHLSVTDPKATSSWEHWLDQWQDIMAKAAAVNLQEGETAAFWIADLRKIFRGIIPHWSETVGLTFDEEIENNTLQPRRIARQLRALLGHRIVTRPPVFEAPSWFIFKPAAAEYYQKRREEDPTWAAEVDREIARRSSK
;
A
#
# COMPACT_ATOMS: atom_id res chain seq x y z
N MET A 1 -6.59 -11.86 0.73
CA MET A 1 -6.65 -12.01 2.20
C MET A 1 -7.93 -11.32 2.64
N MET A 2 -8.86 -12.02 3.31
CA MET A 2 -10.09 -11.38 3.81
C MET A 2 -9.79 -10.71 5.15
N VAL A 3 -9.91 -9.38 5.19
CA VAL A 3 -9.77 -8.59 6.42
C VAL A 3 -11.12 -8.54 7.12
N THR A 4 -11.16 -8.78 8.42
CA THR A 4 -12.39 -8.70 9.21
C THR A 4 -12.43 -7.37 9.95
N LEU A 5 -13.44 -6.55 9.70
CA LEU A 5 -13.73 -5.33 10.45
C LEU A 5 -14.22 -5.69 11.85
N SER A 6 -13.29 -5.71 12.80
CA SER A 6 -13.57 -5.97 14.21
C SER A 6 -13.43 -4.70 15.05
N ASP A 7 -12.45 -3.88 14.71
CA ASP A 7 -12.17 -2.61 15.38
C ASP A 7 -11.84 -1.50 14.37
N ARG A 8 -11.76 -0.26 14.86
CA ARG A 8 -11.48 0.96 14.09
C ARG A 8 -10.15 0.90 13.33
N GLN A 9 -9.16 0.18 13.86
CA GLN A 9 -7.84 0.02 13.24
C GLN A 9 -7.91 -0.82 11.94
N ASP A 10 -8.91 -1.69 11.80
CA ASP A 10 -9.10 -2.54 10.64
C ASP A 10 -9.75 -1.78 9.47
N TRP A 11 -10.29 -0.58 9.73
CA TRP A 11 -11.11 0.15 8.78
C TRP A 11 -10.41 0.39 7.45
N TYR A 12 -9.18 0.90 7.45
CA TYR A 12 -8.49 1.25 6.21
C TYR A 12 -8.24 0.04 5.31
N ALA A 13 -7.80 -1.07 5.91
CA ALA A 13 -7.55 -2.31 5.18
C ALA A 13 -8.87 -2.95 4.69
N TRP A 14 -9.91 -2.89 5.51
CA TRP A 14 -11.24 -3.39 5.16
C TRP A 14 -11.91 -2.56 4.06
N ASP A 15 -11.82 -1.23 4.13
CA ASP A 15 -12.39 -0.31 3.14
C ASP A 15 -11.75 -0.50 1.76
N GLN A 16 -10.42 -0.62 1.69
CA GLN A 16 -9.71 -0.90 0.43
C GLN A 16 -10.14 -2.24 -0.19
N MET A 17 -10.31 -3.28 0.64
CA MET A 17 -10.79 -4.58 0.19
C MET A 17 -12.23 -4.50 -0.34
N ILE A 18 -13.15 -3.87 0.40
CA ILE A 18 -14.56 -3.74 0.00
C ILE A 18 -14.71 -2.90 -1.26
N ARG A 19 -13.99 -1.78 -1.38
CA ARG A 19 -13.99 -0.96 -2.60
C ARG A 19 -13.46 -1.72 -3.81
N SER A 20 -12.47 -2.62 -3.64
CA SER A 20 -12.02 -3.51 -4.71
C SER A 20 -13.15 -4.44 -5.17
N HIS A 21 -13.84 -5.10 -4.24
CA HIS A 21 -14.94 -5.99 -4.59
C HIS A 21 -16.12 -5.26 -5.23
N ILE A 22 -16.45 -4.05 -4.77
CA ILE A 22 -17.48 -3.20 -5.36
C ILE A 22 -17.11 -2.80 -6.81
N ARG A 23 -15.83 -2.51 -7.08
CA ARG A 23 -15.31 -2.25 -8.43
C ARG A 23 -15.43 -3.44 -9.34
N ASP A 24 -15.00 -4.61 -8.88
CA ASP A 24 -15.08 -5.86 -9.65
C ASP A 24 -16.54 -6.21 -9.97
N ALA A 25 -17.46 -5.89 -9.05
CA ALA A 25 -18.89 -6.05 -9.23
C ALA A 25 -19.56 -4.96 -10.10
N ARG A 26 -18.83 -3.90 -10.49
CA ARG A 26 -19.34 -2.71 -11.21
C ARG A 26 -20.51 -2.02 -10.51
N LEU A 27 -20.49 -1.99 -9.17
CA LEU A 27 -21.54 -1.41 -8.33
C LEU A 27 -21.15 -0.06 -7.71
N GLU A 28 -20.05 0.56 -8.13
CA GLU A 28 -19.59 1.86 -7.60
C GLU A 28 -20.67 2.94 -7.69
N GLY A 29 -21.36 3.04 -8.83
CA GLY A 29 -22.43 4.03 -9.03
C GLY A 29 -23.68 3.81 -8.14
N VAL A 30 -23.87 2.60 -7.62
CA VAL A 30 -25.04 2.22 -6.80
C VAL A 30 -24.73 2.33 -5.31
N ILE A 31 -23.51 1.96 -4.92
CA ILE A 31 -23.10 1.86 -3.51
C ILE A 31 -22.31 3.09 -3.06
N LEU A 32 -21.51 3.70 -3.95
CA LEU A 32 -20.56 4.77 -3.62
C LEU A 32 -20.97 6.15 -4.18
N GLU A 33 -21.64 6.23 -5.33
CA GLU A 33 -22.05 7.51 -5.95
C GLU A 33 -23.56 7.77 -5.89
N ASP A 34 -23.96 9.03 -5.99
CA ASP A 34 -25.35 9.48 -5.85
C ASP A 34 -26.17 9.37 -7.16
N GLN A 35 -26.17 8.20 -7.79
CA GLN A 35 -26.98 7.97 -9.00
C GLN A 35 -28.18 7.08 -8.70
N ASN A 36 -29.36 7.69 -8.77
CA ASN A 36 -30.65 7.03 -8.71
C ASN A 36 -30.80 6.12 -9.95
N PRO A 37 -30.97 4.79 -9.82
CA PRO A 37 -31.20 3.94 -10.98
C PRO A 37 -32.55 4.34 -11.58
N ARG A 38 -32.50 5.01 -12.73
CA ARG A 38 -33.69 5.41 -13.50
C ARG A 38 -34.51 4.14 -13.77
N GLY A 39 -35.70 4.09 -13.18
CA GLY A 39 -36.64 3.00 -13.38
C GLY A 39 -36.88 2.74 -14.86
N SER A 40 -36.65 1.49 -15.27
CA SER A 40 -36.92 1.01 -16.63
C SER A 40 -38.42 1.08 -16.90
N ARG A 41 -38.85 2.03 -17.73
CA ARG A 41 -40.21 2.11 -18.26
C ARG A 41 -40.39 1.00 -19.31
N MET A 42 -41.31 0.07 -19.06
CA MET A 42 -41.71 -0.94 -20.05
C MET A 42 -42.36 -0.26 -21.27
N PRO A 43 -41.99 -0.60 -22.52
CA PRO A 43 -42.70 -0.14 -23.71
C PRO A 43 -44.11 -0.74 -23.76
N ALA A 44 -45.11 0.10 -23.98
CA ALA A 44 -46.53 -0.21 -23.82
C ALA A 44 -47.21 -0.67 -25.12
N SER A 45 -46.59 -1.53 -25.92
CA SER A 45 -47.14 -1.81 -27.26
C SER A 45 -46.82 -3.19 -27.79
N ILE A 46 -47.39 -4.26 -27.22
CA ILE A 46 -47.44 -5.55 -27.93
C ILE A 46 -48.76 -6.25 -27.64
N LEU A 47 -49.85 -5.83 -28.32
CA LEU A 47 -50.99 -6.71 -28.63
C LEU A 47 -51.75 -6.32 -29.91
N LYS A 48 -51.33 -5.30 -30.69
CA LYS A 48 -52.09 -4.83 -31.87
C LYS A 48 -51.40 -4.89 -33.23
N GLU A 49 -50.11 -5.22 -33.32
CA GLU A 49 -49.37 -5.22 -34.61
C GLU A 49 -48.78 -6.58 -35.01
N LEU A 50 -49.23 -7.69 -34.42
CA LEU A 50 -48.80 -9.05 -34.80
C LEU A 50 -49.40 -9.56 -36.14
N VAL A 51 -50.02 -8.70 -36.94
CA VAL A 51 -50.70 -9.07 -38.20
C VAL A 51 -49.87 -8.75 -39.44
N THR A 52 -48.78 -7.98 -39.33
CA THR A 52 -47.88 -7.65 -40.45
C THR A 52 -46.49 -8.26 -40.29
N PRO A 53 -45.79 -8.61 -41.40
CA PRO A 53 -44.41 -9.09 -41.35
C PRO A 53 -43.45 -8.12 -40.65
N GLU A 54 -43.62 -6.81 -40.83
CA GLU A 54 -42.80 -5.79 -40.14
C GLU A 54 -43.06 -5.77 -38.62
N GLY A 55 -44.29 -6.07 -38.19
CA GLY A 55 -44.64 -6.18 -36.76
C GLY A 55 -44.03 -7.41 -36.09
N TYR A 56 -43.84 -8.51 -36.83
CA TYR A 56 -43.16 -9.71 -36.32
C TYR A 56 -41.66 -9.50 -36.14
N GLU A 57 -40.99 -8.79 -37.06
CA GLU A 57 -39.57 -8.44 -36.89
C GLU A 57 -39.34 -7.49 -35.71
N THR A 58 -40.23 -6.50 -35.54
CA THR A 58 -40.19 -5.58 -34.39
C THR A 58 -40.38 -6.34 -33.07
N TYR A 59 -41.32 -7.28 -33.02
CA TYR A 59 -41.54 -8.16 -31.86
C TYR A 59 -40.28 -8.97 -31.50
N LEU A 60 -39.59 -9.55 -32.49
CA LEU A 60 -38.35 -10.30 -32.25
C LEU A 60 -37.22 -9.42 -31.71
N GLN A 61 -37.10 -8.19 -32.22
CA GLN A 61 -36.12 -7.22 -31.71
C GLN A 61 -36.43 -6.82 -30.26
N ASP A 62 -37.68 -6.53 -29.94
CA ASP A 62 -38.13 -6.20 -28.58
C ASP A 62 -37.92 -7.37 -27.61
N MET A 63 -38.22 -8.60 -28.02
CA MET A 63 -37.96 -9.79 -27.21
C MET A 63 -36.47 -9.99 -26.94
N THR A 64 -35.62 -9.83 -27.97
CA THR A 64 -34.16 -9.92 -27.82
C THR A 64 -33.63 -8.84 -26.88
N ASP A 65 -34.19 -7.64 -26.93
CA ASP A 65 -33.80 -6.55 -26.04
C ASP A 65 -34.28 -6.76 -24.59
N LEU A 66 -35.49 -7.30 -24.41
CA LEU A 66 -36.00 -7.70 -23.10
C LEU A 66 -35.14 -8.81 -22.47
N GLU A 67 -34.77 -9.84 -23.23
CA GLU A 67 -33.85 -10.91 -22.79
C GLU A 67 -32.48 -10.35 -22.42
N ARG A 68 -31.95 -9.41 -23.20
CA ARG A 68 -30.70 -8.72 -22.88
C ARG A 68 -30.82 -7.95 -21.57
N ARG A 69 -31.90 -7.20 -21.37
CA ARG A 69 -32.16 -6.41 -20.16
C ARG A 69 -32.35 -7.29 -18.92
N SER A 70 -33.08 -8.40 -19.04
CA SER A 70 -33.28 -9.35 -17.95
C SER A 70 -31.97 -10.02 -17.55
N ALA A 71 -31.14 -10.42 -18.51
CA ALA A 71 -29.81 -10.97 -18.24
C ALA A 71 -28.88 -9.96 -17.54
N VAL A 72 -28.95 -8.67 -17.90
CA VAL A 72 -28.20 -7.60 -17.22
C VAL A 72 -28.72 -7.42 -15.79
N HIS A 73 -30.03 -7.38 -15.58
CA HIS A 73 -30.63 -7.27 -14.26
C HIS A 73 -30.22 -8.43 -13.34
N GLN A 74 -30.31 -9.67 -13.83
CA GLN A 74 -29.93 -10.85 -13.07
C GLN A 74 -28.45 -10.83 -12.67
N ARG A 75 -27.56 -10.39 -13.58
CA ARG A 75 -26.13 -10.23 -13.26
C ARG A 75 -25.89 -9.17 -12.18
N GLN A 76 -26.66 -8.08 -12.19
CA GLN A 76 -26.59 -7.04 -11.16
C GLN A 76 -27.10 -7.55 -9.82
N GLU A 77 -28.19 -8.31 -9.81
CA GLU A 77 -28.75 -8.91 -8.60
C GLU A 77 -27.80 -9.95 -7.99
N ASP A 78 -27.20 -10.82 -8.80
CA ASP A 78 -26.16 -11.75 -8.35
C ASP A 78 -24.93 -11.01 -7.80
N ALA A 79 -24.53 -9.90 -8.43
CA ALA A 79 -23.44 -9.07 -7.95
C ALA A 79 -23.77 -8.41 -6.61
N TYR A 80 -25.00 -7.91 -6.46
CA TYR A 80 -25.50 -7.32 -5.23
C TYR A 80 -25.49 -8.33 -4.08
N LEU A 81 -26.01 -9.55 -4.30
CA LEU A 81 -26.00 -10.63 -3.31
C LEU A 81 -24.58 -11.07 -2.94
N ARG A 82 -23.65 -11.12 -3.91
CA ARG A 82 -22.24 -11.38 -3.64
C ARG A 82 -21.64 -10.34 -2.69
N ILE A 83 -21.85 -9.05 -2.95
CA ILE A 83 -21.36 -7.98 -2.08
C ILE A 83 -22.04 -8.05 -0.69
N LYS A 84 -23.36 -8.29 -0.63
CA LYS A 84 -24.09 -8.47 0.64
C LYS A 84 -23.45 -9.57 1.50
N ASN A 85 -23.14 -10.72 0.90
CA ASN A 85 -22.48 -11.82 1.59
C ASN A 85 -21.05 -11.46 2.04
N ILE A 86 -20.31 -10.67 1.28
CA ILE A 86 -18.97 -10.21 1.69
C ILE A 86 -19.07 -9.30 2.91
N PHE A 87 -20.02 -8.36 2.95
CA PHE A 87 -20.26 -7.53 4.14
C PHE A 87 -20.57 -8.38 5.38
N LEU A 88 -21.50 -9.33 5.28
CA LEU A 88 -21.87 -10.21 6.39
C LEU A 88 -20.73 -11.14 6.85
N ARG A 89 -19.78 -11.49 5.97
CA ARG A 89 -18.63 -12.33 6.34
C ARG A 89 -17.46 -11.54 6.91
N THR A 90 -17.32 -10.28 6.51
CA THR A 90 -16.13 -9.47 6.82
C THR A 90 -16.39 -8.45 7.91
N VAL A 91 -17.63 -8.18 8.29
CA VAL A 91 -17.94 -7.38 9.48
C VAL A 91 -18.13 -8.30 10.67
N SER A 92 -17.47 -8.00 11.79
CA SER A 92 -17.56 -8.83 13.00
C SER A 92 -19.00 -8.93 13.52
N GLU A 93 -19.36 -10.09 14.08
CA GLU A 93 -20.71 -10.38 14.61
C GLU A 93 -21.19 -9.37 15.66
N ARG A 94 -20.27 -8.64 16.30
CA ARG A 94 -20.61 -7.58 17.26
C ARG A 94 -21.15 -6.31 16.60
N LEU A 95 -20.69 -6.02 15.38
CA LEU A 95 -21.06 -4.82 14.62
C LEU A 95 -22.27 -5.08 13.71
N GLN A 96 -22.51 -6.33 13.30
CA GLN A 96 -23.61 -6.69 12.39
C GLN A 96 -24.99 -6.20 12.84
N PRO A 97 -25.45 -6.48 14.09
CA PRO A 97 -26.79 -6.09 14.52
C PRO A 97 -27.00 -4.58 14.63
N ARG A 98 -25.92 -3.79 14.67
CA ARG A 98 -25.96 -2.34 14.83
C ARG A 98 -25.94 -1.56 13.52
N TYR A 99 -25.34 -2.12 12.47
CA TYR A 99 -25.08 -1.37 11.23
C TYR A 99 -25.58 -2.06 9.95
N LEU A 100 -25.81 -3.37 9.98
CA LEU A 100 -26.20 -4.19 8.82
C LEU A 100 -27.64 -4.69 8.99
N HIS A 101 -28.61 -3.76 8.96
CA HIS A 101 -30.02 -4.11 9.06
C HIS A 101 -30.60 -4.61 7.73
N ASP A 102 -31.35 -5.71 7.74
CA ASP A 102 -31.89 -6.36 6.54
C ASP A 102 -32.84 -5.50 5.70
N ASP A 103 -33.45 -4.47 6.30
CA ASP A 103 -34.33 -3.51 5.63
C ASP A 103 -33.56 -2.38 4.93
N LYS A 104 -32.24 -2.31 5.08
CA LYS A 104 -31.38 -1.28 4.52
C LYS A 104 -30.56 -1.79 3.34
N ASP A 105 -30.26 -0.91 2.41
CA ASP A 105 -29.43 -1.22 1.25
C ASP A 105 -27.93 -1.24 1.60
N LEU A 106 -27.12 -1.80 0.70
CA LEU A 106 -25.66 -1.89 0.89
C LEU A 106 -24.99 -0.50 1.02
N ARG A 107 -25.59 0.54 0.44
CA ARG A 107 -25.12 1.92 0.57
C ARG A 107 -25.25 2.39 2.01
N HIS A 108 -26.42 2.19 2.62
CA HIS A 108 -26.66 2.55 4.00
C HIS A 108 -25.79 1.74 4.95
N TRP A 109 -25.59 0.44 4.69
CA TRP A 109 -24.66 -0.40 5.45
C TRP A 109 -23.24 0.17 5.42
N TYR A 110 -22.75 0.52 4.23
CA TYR A 110 -21.42 1.09 4.06
C TYR A 110 -21.26 2.44 4.75
N ARG A 111 -22.23 3.36 4.61
CA ARG A 111 -22.22 4.67 5.29
C ARG A 111 -22.30 4.54 6.80
N SER A 112 -23.19 3.70 7.32
CA SER A 112 -23.32 3.48 8.77
C SER A 112 -22.05 2.89 9.37
N LEU A 113 -21.39 1.98 8.66
CA LEU A 113 -20.07 1.48 9.08
C LEU A 113 -19.00 2.56 8.99
N HIS A 114 -18.98 3.37 7.93
CA HIS A 114 -18.04 4.48 7.78
C HIS A 114 -18.20 5.54 8.88
N ASP A 115 -19.43 5.97 9.17
CA ASP A 115 -19.65 7.07 10.10
C ASP A 115 -19.42 6.67 11.56
N ASN A 116 -19.50 5.36 11.88
CA ASN A 116 -19.39 4.86 13.25
C ASN A 116 -18.11 4.06 13.53
N ALA A 117 -17.52 3.39 12.54
CA ALA A 117 -16.29 2.61 12.71
C ALA A 117 -15.02 3.43 12.51
N VAL A 118 -15.07 4.53 11.75
CA VAL A 118 -13.86 5.33 11.46
C VAL A 118 -13.54 6.33 12.59
N GLY A 119 -14.50 6.58 13.50
CA GLY A 119 -14.38 7.64 14.49
C GLY A 119 -14.46 9.02 13.84
N THR A 120 -14.48 10.08 14.65
CA THR A 120 -14.50 11.44 14.10
C THR A 120 -13.24 11.72 13.27
N ARG A 121 -13.32 12.60 12.27
CA ARG A 121 -12.13 13.02 11.48
C ARG A 121 -10.95 13.46 12.37
N VAL A 122 -11.26 14.09 13.51
CA VAL A 122 -10.28 14.51 14.51
C VAL A 122 -9.59 13.30 15.17
N GLU A 123 -10.35 12.27 15.55
CA GLU A 123 -9.81 11.03 16.13
C GLU A 123 -8.91 10.29 15.13
N GLN A 124 -9.29 10.25 13.84
CA GLN A 124 -8.46 9.64 12.79
C GLN A 124 -7.12 10.37 12.65
N GLN A 125 -7.17 11.70 12.63
CA GLN A 125 -5.98 12.53 12.55
C GLN A 125 -5.06 12.34 13.77
N LEU A 126 -5.63 12.23 14.97
CA LEU A 126 -4.88 11.95 16.19
C LEU A 126 -4.24 10.55 16.17
N SER A 127 -5.00 9.53 15.78
CA SER A 127 -4.52 8.16 15.69
C SER A 127 -3.35 8.03 14.70
N ILE A 128 -3.47 8.63 13.50
CA ILE A 128 -2.41 8.60 12.49
C ILE A 128 -1.17 9.37 12.98
N ARG A 129 -1.36 10.51 13.67
CA ARG A 129 -0.24 11.25 14.28
C ARG A 129 0.48 10.44 15.35
N GLU A 130 -0.26 9.70 16.15
CA GLU A 130 0.35 8.79 17.13
C GLU A 130 1.08 7.63 16.46
N GLU A 131 0.51 7.02 15.42
CA GLU A 131 1.14 5.97 14.62
C GLU A 131 2.45 6.48 14.01
N TYR A 132 2.42 7.67 13.41
CA TYR A 132 3.58 8.34 12.84
C TYR A 132 4.66 8.62 13.89
N ARG A 133 4.31 9.24 15.02
CA ARG A 133 5.26 9.53 16.12
C ARG A 133 5.86 8.26 16.70
N LYS A 134 5.06 7.23 16.93
CA LYS A 134 5.53 5.92 17.40
C LYS A 134 6.51 5.33 16.40
N HIS A 135 6.19 5.36 15.11
CA HIS A 135 7.04 4.84 14.04
C HIS A 135 8.39 5.57 13.95
N LEU A 136 8.41 6.90 14.11
CA LEU A 136 9.64 7.69 14.19
C LEU A 136 10.44 7.45 15.48
N SER A 137 9.78 7.09 16.59
CA SER A 137 10.42 6.81 17.88
C SER A 137 11.09 5.44 17.96
N VAL A 138 10.82 4.53 17.02
CA VAL A 138 11.48 3.22 16.96
C VAL A 138 12.94 3.43 16.58
N THR A 139 13.76 3.49 17.62
CA THR A 139 15.17 3.90 17.59
C THR A 139 16.06 2.69 17.33
N ASP A 140 15.95 2.05 16.17
CA ASP A 140 17.12 1.48 15.47
C ASP A 140 16.71 0.78 14.16
N PRO A 141 16.74 1.49 13.01
CA PRO A 141 16.83 0.85 11.71
C PRO A 141 18.21 0.18 11.46
N LYS A 142 19.09 0.12 12.48
CA LYS A 142 20.45 -0.44 12.42
C LYS A 142 20.52 -1.96 12.25
N ALA A 143 19.43 -2.68 12.48
CA ALA A 143 19.35 -4.08 12.09
C ALA A 143 19.11 -4.14 10.57
N THR A 144 20.10 -4.60 9.83
CA THR A 144 20.14 -4.61 8.36
C THR A 144 18.97 -5.34 7.69
N SER A 145 18.19 -6.13 8.42
CA SER A 145 16.93 -6.77 7.96
C SER A 145 15.65 -5.99 8.29
N SER A 146 15.69 -4.96 9.15
CA SER A 146 14.50 -4.26 9.63
C SER A 146 14.19 -2.95 8.89
N TRP A 147 15.13 -2.42 8.08
CA TRP A 147 14.98 -1.10 7.47
C TRP A 147 14.05 -1.09 6.24
N GLU A 148 13.98 -2.18 5.46
CA GLU A 148 13.06 -2.28 4.31
C GLU A 148 11.62 -2.29 4.79
N HIS A 149 11.33 -3.15 5.77
CA HIS A 149 10.02 -3.21 6.43
C HIS A 149 9.66 -1.90 7.14
N TRP A 150 10.65 -1.25 7.77
CA TRP A 150 10.44 0.08 8.36
C TRP A 150 10.04 1.10 7.28
N LEU A 151 10.70 1.12 6.13
CA LEU A 151 10.34 2.02 5.02
C LEU A 151 8.97 1.70 4.45
N ASP A 152 8.59 0.43 4.30
CA ASP A 152 7.26 0.04 3.83
C ASP A 152 6.18 0.57 4.79
N GLN A 153 6.35 0.35 6.09
CA GLN A 153 5.45 0.87 7.12
C GLN A 153 5.38 2.39 7.13
N TRP A 154 6.53 3.08 7.00
CA TRP A 154 6.57 4.53 6.88
C TRP A 154 5.75 5.01 5.66
N GLN A 155 5.91 4.38 4.50
CA GLN A 155 5.16 4.74 3.29
C GLN A 155 3.65 4.54 3.46
N ASP A 156 3.24 3.48 4.15
CA ASP A 156 1.84 3.22 4.45
C ASP A 156 1.25 4.28 5.38
N ILE A 157 1.97 4.68 6.43
CA ILE A 157 1.55 5.77 7.33
C ILE A 157 1.44 7.09 6.56
N MET A 158 2.39 7.39 5.69
CA MET A 158 2.36 8.59 4.84
C MET A 158 1.16 8.60 3.89
N ALA A 159 0.81 7.45 3.31
CA ALA A 159 -0.37 7.32 2.47
C ALA A 159 -1.67 7.52 3.26
N LYS A 160 -1.77 6.95 4.47
CA LYS A 160 -2.89 7.18 5.39
C LYS A 160 -3.01 8.66 5.76
N ALA A 161 -1.88 9.31 6.08
CA ALA A 161 -1.83 10.73 6.45
C ALA A 161 -2.26 11.65 5.31
N ALA A 162 -1.80 11.38 4.08
CA ALA A 162 -2.24 12.12 2.89
C ALA A 162 -3.75 11.95 2.64
N ALA A 163 -4.32 10.76 2.85
CA ALA A 163 -5.74 10.51 2.65
C ALA A 163 -6.66 11.32 3.60
N VAL A 164 -6.17 11.71 4.77
CA VAL A 164 -6.91 12.53 5.75
C VAL A 164 -6.51 14.02 5.75
N ASN A 165 -5.67 14.44 4.80
CA ASN A 165 -5.10 15.78 4.68
C ASN A 165 -4.34 16.21 5.96
N LEU A 166 -3.47 15.33 6.46
CA LEU A 166 -2.54 15.67 7.53
C LEU A 166 -1.28 16.30 6.97
N GLN A 167 -0.80 17.36 7.62
CA GLN A 167 0.42 18.07 7.26
C GLN A 167 1.64 17.14 7.21
N GLU A 168 1.68 16.15 8.10
CA GLU A 168 2.73 15.13 8.18
C GLU A 168 2.79 14.25 6.92
N GLY A 169 1.67 14.06 6.21
CA GLY A 169 1.59 13.32 4.95
C GLY A 169 1.70 14.20 3.71
N GLU A 170 1.23 15.44 3.79
CA GLU A 170 1.16 16.37 2.66
C GLU A 170 2.41 17.21 2.48
N THR A 171 3.05 17.65 3.56
CA THR A 171 4.13 18.66 3.47
C THR A 171 5.50 18.02 3.50
N ALA A 172 6.17 18.00 2.33
CA ALA A 172 7.51 17.48 2.10
C ALA A 172 8.54 17.93 3.15
N ALA A 173 8.55 19.22 3.48
CA ALA A 173 9.49 19.81 4.40
C ALA A 173 9.46 19.18 5.81
N PHE A 174 8.29 18.77 6.30
CA PHE A 174 8.13 18.21 7.64
C PHE A 174 8.74 16.81 7.72
N TRP A 175 8.26 15.88 6.89
CA TRP A 175 8.67 14.49 7.00
C TRP A 175 10.10 14.27 6.50
N ILE A 176 10.66 15.11 5.60
CA ILE A 176 12.09 15.05 5.25
C ILE A 176 12.96 15.41 6.45
N ALA A 177 12.61 16.44 7.22
CA ALA A 177 13.38 16.83 8.39
C ALA A 177 13.44 15.68 9.41
N ASP A 178 12.37 14.91 9.54
CA ASP A 178 12.34 13.74 10.42
C ASP A 178 13.14 12.56 9.87
N LEU A 179 13.04 12.27 8.58
CA LEU A 179 13.90 11.25 7.94
C LEU A 179 15.39 11.60 8.05
N ARG A 180 15.77 12.88 7.90
CA ARG A 180 17.16 13.33 8.08
C ARG A 180 17.68 13.03 9.48
N LYS A 181 16.84 13.18 10.52
CA LYS A 181 17.25 12.86 11.90
C LYS A 181 17.48 11.35 12.07
N ILE A 182 16.57 10.54 11.54
CA ILE A 182 16.61 9.07 11.67
C ILE A 182 17.81 8.49 10.92
N PHE A 183 17.99 8.90 9.66
CA PHE A 183 19.05 8.36 8.81
C PHE A 183 20.40 9.03 9.02
N ARG A 184 20.51 10.09 9.84
CA ARG A 184 21.81 10.73 10.15
C ARG A 184 22.83 9.73 10.69
N GLY A 185 22.41 8.82 11.57
CA GLY A 185 23.28 7.79 12.13
C GLY A 185 23.58 6.62 11.19
N ILE A 186 22.81 6.49 10.10
CA ILE A 186 22.93 5.39 9.14
C ILE A 186 23.64 5.88 7.90
N ILE A 187 23.07 6.82 7.15
CA ILE A 187 23.66 7.44 5.96
C ILE A 187 23.83 8.96 6.19
N PRO A 188 24.91 9.39 6.87
CA PRO A 188 25.14 10.81 7.19
C PRO A 188 25.15 11.70 5.94
N HIS A 189 25.86 11.26 4.89
CA HIS A 189 26.00 12.03 3.66
C HIS A 189 24.66 12.29 2.96
N TRP A 190 23.78 11.30 2.90
CA TRP A 190 22.42 11.49 2.36
C TRP A 190 21.61 12.47 3.22
N SER A 191 21.72 12.36 4.55
CA SER A 191 20.98 13.21 5.48
C SER A 191 21.40 14.69 5.40
N GLU A 192 22.61 14.97 4.93
CA GLU A 192 23.11 16.33 4.70
C GLU A 192 22.69 16.87 3.33
N THR A 193 22.72 16.03 2.29
CA THR A 193 22.53 16.45 0.89
C THR A 193 21.09 16.36 0.39
N VAL A 194 20.21 15.59 1.04
CA VAL A 194 18.82 15.38 0.57
C VAL A 194 18.02 16.68 0.48
N GLY A 195 18.22 17.60 1.42
CA GLY A 195 17.56 18.91 1.41
C GLY A 195 17.97 19.77 0.22
N LEU A 196 19.24 19.70 -0.19
CA LEU A 196 19.76 20.42 -1.36
C LEU A 196 19.37 19.75 -2.67
N THR A 197 19.33 18.42 -2.68
CA THR A 197 19.03 17.62 -3.89
C THR A 197 17.58 17.79 -4.33
N PHE A 198 16.67 17.98 -3.38
CA PHE A 198 15.23 18.07 -3.63
C PHE A 198 14.66 19.44 -3.28
N ASP A 199 15.49 20.48 -3.18
CA ASP A 199 15.10 21.81 -2.67
C ASP A 199 13.86 22.36 -3.40
N GLU A 200 13.90 22.41 -4.74
CA GLU A 200 12.78 22.87 -5.57
C GLU A 200 11.51 22.01 -5.39
N GLU A 201 11.66 20.70 -5.18
CA GLU A 201 10.52 19.78 -5.00
C GLU A 201 9.93 19.88 -3.58
N ILE A 202 10.74 20.30 -2.61
CA ILE A 202 10.33 20.58 -1.23
C ILE A 202 9.59 21.92 -1.18
N GLU A 203 10.16 22.95 -1.80
CA GLU A 203 9.55 24.29 -1.89
C GLU A 203 8.20 24.25 -2.60
N ASN A 204 8.11 23.53 -3.72
CA ASN A 204 6.87 23.37 -4.47
C ASN A 204 5.95 22.27 -3.91
N ASN A 205 6.37 21.58 -2.84
CA ASN A 205 5.66 20.48 -2.21
C ASN A 205 5.21 19.35 -3.18
N THR A 206 6.03 19.07 -4.20
CA THR A 206 5.76 18.04 -5.22
C THR A 206 6.47 16.72 -4.92
N LEU A 207 7.35 16.70 -3.92
CA LEU A 207 8.11 15.52 -3.55
C LEU A 207 7.22 14.43 -2.96
N GLN A 208 7.29 13.23 -3.54
CA GLN A 208 6.50 12.09 -3.09
C GLN A 208 7.29 11.16 -2.15
N PRO A 209 6.67 10.66 -1.05
CA PRO A 209 7.29 9.69 -0.14
C PRO A 209 7.86 8.44 -0.85
N ARG A 210 7.18 7.96 -1.90
CA ARG A 210 7.62 6.80 -2.70
C ARG A 210 8.97 7.01 -3.38
N ARG A 211 9.24 8.23 -3.85
CA ARG A 211 10.50 8.57 -4.52
C ARG A 211 11.67 8.50 -3.55
N ILE A 212 11.50 9.06 -2.35
CA ILE A 212 12.53 9.03 -1.30
C ILE A 212 12.75 7.60 -0.78
N ALA A 213 11.70 6.82 -0.57
CA ALA A 213 11.84 5.43 -0.16
C ALA A 213 12.63 4.60 -1.20
N ARG A 214 12.40 4.83 -2.50
CA ARG A 214 13.18 4.17 -3.58
C ARG A 214 14.65 4.59 -3.54
N GLN A 215 14.95 5.86 -3.34
CA GLN A 215 16.32 6.35 -3.22
C GLN A 215 17.03 5.74 -2.00
N LEU A 216 16.37 5.72 -0.85
CA LEU A 216 16.89 5.12 0.38
C LEU A 216 17.16 3.62 0.21
N ARG A 217 16.25 2.89 -0.47
CA ARG A 217 16.48 1.48 -0.82
C ARG A 217 17.73 1.28 -1.67
N ALA A 218 17.95 2.11 -2.68
CA ALA A 218 19.16 2.03 -3.49
C ALA A 218 20.42 2.27 -2.64
N LEU A 219 20.43 3.33 -1.84
CA LEU A 219 21.59 3.71 -1.02
C LEU A 219 21.91 2.68 0.08
N LEU A 220 20.88 2.13 0.74
CA LEU A 220 21.03 1.12 1.78
C LEU A 220 21.37 -0.25 1.18
N GLY A 221 20.74 -0.63 0.06
CA GLY A 221 21.03 -1.86 -0.67
C GLY A 221 22.49 -1.93 -1.14
N HIS A 222 23.03 -0.83 -1.67
CA HIS A 222 24.46 -0.77 -2.03
C HIS A 222 25.39 -0.92 -0.82
N ARG A 223 25.01 -0.39 0.34
CA ARG A 223 25.83 -0.42 1.57
C ARG A 223 25.94 -1.80 2.22
N ILE A 224 24.97 -2.68 1.99
CA ILE A 224 25.02 -4.09 2.45
C ILE A 224 26.03 -4.87 1.61
N VAL A 225 26.17 -4.54 0.32
CA VAL A 225 27.14 -5.16 -0.58
C VAL A 225 28.56 -4.60 -0.37
N THR A 226 28.70 -3.34 0.06
CA THR A 226 30.00 -2.68 0.27
C THR A 226 30.49 -2.66 1.72
N ARG A 227 29.81 -3.32 2.67
CA ARG A 227 30.49 -3.66 3.94
C ARG A 227 31.59 -4.64 3.56
N PRO A 228 32.89 -4.32 3.72
CA PRO A 228 33.89 -5.38 3.65
C PRO A 228 33.44 -6.42 4.68
N PRO A 229 33.49 -7.73 4.35
CA PRO A 229 33.21 -8.74 5.35
C PRO A 229 34.05 -8.37 6.56
N VAL A 230 33.39 -8.16 7.71
CA VAL A 230 34.12 -8.06 8.96
C VAL A 230 34.81 -9.41 9.08
N PHE A 231 36.10 -9.42 8.75
CA PHE A 231 36.92 -10.62 8.84
C PHE A 231 37.19 -10.79 10.33
N GLU A 232 36.19 -11.26 11.08
CA GLU A 232 36.44 -11.98 12.32
C GLU A 232 37.20 -13.23 11.89
N ALA A 233 38.53 -13.15 11.87
CA ALA A 233 39.38 -14.28 11.58
C ALA A 233 39.08 -15.39 12.62
N PRO A 234 38.46 -16.52 12.24
CA PRO A 234 38.37 -17.66 13.12
C PRO A 234 39.77 -18.29 13.17
N SER A 235 40.17 -18.74 14.36
CA SER A 235 41.53 -19.11 14.78
C SER A 235 42.17 -20.33 14.08
N TRP A 236 41.69 -20.75 12.92
CA TRP A 236 42.35 -21.79 12.12
C TRP A 236 42.09 -21.54 10.63
N PHE A 237 43.06 -20.86 10.04
CA PHE A 237 43.14 -20.55 8.62
C PHE A 237 43.34 -21.85 7.81
N ILE A 238 42.25 -22.49 7.37
CA ILE A 238 42.34 -23.59 6.39
C ILE A 238 42.04 -23.03 5.00
N PHE A 239 43.10 -23.02 4.18
CA PHE A 239 43.14 -22.70 2.76
C PHE A 239 41.92 -23.27 2.01
N LYS A 240 41.06 -22.39 1.50
CA LYS A 240 40.21 -22.70 0.34
C LYS A 240 40.80 -22.02 -0.91
N PRO A 241 40.87 -22.71 -2.07
CA PRO A 241 41.47 -22.17 -3.30
C PRO A 241 40.89 -20.81 -3.73
N ALA A 242 39.58 -20.61 -3.52
CA ALA A 242 38.89 -19.38 -3.88
C ALA A 242 39.35 -18.13 -3.10
N ALA A 243 39.82 -18.31 -1.85
CA ALA A 243 40.34 -17.20 -1.05
C ALA A 243 41.76 -16.80 -1.50
N ALA A 244 42.55 -17.76 -1.99
CA ALA A 244 43.89 -17.51 -2.53
C ALA A 244 43.83 -16.77 -3.87
N GLU A 245 42.89 -17.14 -4.76
CA GLU A 245 42.66 -16.44 -6.03
C GLU A 245 42.19 -15.00 -5.81
N TYR A 246 41.29 -14.76 -4.86
CA TYR A 246 40.87 -13.41 -4.50
C TYR A 246 42.03 -12.56 -3.96
N TYR A 247 42.87 -13.15 -3.10
CA TYR A 247 44.04 -12.45 -2.55
C TYR A 247 45.07 -12.10 -3.64
N GLN A 248 45.36 -13.04 -4.55
CA GLN A 248 46.27 -12.81 -5.68
C GLN A 248 45.76 -11.70 -6.59
N LYS A 249 44.49 -11.77 -6.99
CA LYS A 249 43.87 -10.76 -7.85
C LYS A 249 43.89 -9.37 -7.23
N ARG A 250 43.56 -9.28 -5.93
CA ARG A 250 43.53 -7.98 -5.22
C ARG A 250 44.92 -7.42 -4.94
N ARG A 251 45.92 -8.29 -4.81
CA ARG A 251 47.34 -7.90 -4.68
C ARG A 251 47.90 -7.29 -5.95
N GLU A 252 47.43 -7.74 -7.11
CA GLU A 252 47.76 -7.15 -8.41
C GLU A 252 47.04 -5.81 -8.65
N GLU A 253 45.80 -5.70 -8.18
CA GLU A 253 44.97 -4.48 -8.32
C GLU A 253 45.37 -3.34 -7.36
N ASP A 254 45.82 -3.66 -6.15
CA ASP A 254 46.19 -2.67 -5.12
C ASP A 254 47.42 -3.13 -4.29
N PRO A 255 48.63 -2.74 -4.71
CA PRO A 255 49.87 -3.10 -4.02
C PRO A 255 49.98 -2.52 -2.61
N THR A 256 49.35 -1.36 -2.38
CA THR A 256 49.34 -0.66 -1.08
C THR A 256 48.52 -1.41 -0.05
N TRP A 257 47.33 -1.88 -0.44
CA TRP A 257 46.51 -2.77 0.38
C TRP A 257 47.24 -4.08 0.69
N ALA A 258 47.89 -4.69 -0.30
CA ALA A 258 48.63 -5.93 -0.09
C ALA A 258 49.80 -5.77 0.91
N ALA A 259 50.53 -4.65 0.84
CA ALA A 259 51.62 -4.35 1.77
C ALA A 259 51.12 -4.10 3.20
N GLU A 260 49.87 -3.68 3.39
CA GLU A 260 49.25 -3.51 4.70
C GLU A 260 48.78 -4.86 5.27
N VAL A 261 48.22 -5.72 4.42
CA VAL A 261 47.82 -7.08 4.82
C VAL A 261 49.05 -7.95 5.13
N ASP A 262 50.11 -7.89 4.32
CA ASP A 262 51.36 -8.62 4.57
C ASP A 262 52.02 -8.18 5.90
N ARG A 263 51.93 -6.88 6.24
CA ARG A 263 52.40 -6.34 7.54
C ARG A 263 51.58 -6.85 8.72
N GLU A 264 50.26 -6.92 8.58
CA GLU A 264 49.38 -7.42 9.64
C GLU A 264 49.54 -8.94 9.84
N ILE A 265 49.78 -9.70 8.76
CA ILE A 265 50.11 -11.13 8.83
C ILE A 265 51.45 -11.32 9.56
N ALA A 266 52.50 -10.59 9.19
CA ALA A 266 53.81 -10.68 9.85
C ALA A 266 53.75 -10.32 11.34
N ARG A 267 52.94 -9.30 11.69
CA ARG A 267 52.72 -8.86 13.07
C ARG A 267 52.01 -9.92 13.92
N ARG A 268 51.11 -10.71 13.33
CA ARG A 268 50.37 -11.77 14.02
C ARG A 268 51.13 -13.09 14.10
N SER A 269 51.97 -13.40 13.12
CA SER A 269 52.82 -14.60 13.12
C SER A 269 54.05 -14.49 14.03
N SER A 270 54.34 -13.30 14.57
CA SER A 270 55.43 -13.05 15.53
C SER A 270 54.98 -13.07 17.01
N LYS A 271 53.71 -13.39 17.29
CA LYS A 271 53.15 -13.59 18.63
C LYS A 271 52.78 -15.05 18.83
#